data_AF-A0A7R8ZX20-F1
#
_entry.id   AF-A0A7R8ZX20-F1
#
_cell.length_a   1.000
_cell.length_b   1.000
_cell.length_c   1.000
_cell.angle_alpha   90.00
_cell.angle_beta   90.00
_cell.angle_gamma   90.00
#
_symmetry.space_group_name_H-M   'P 1'
#
loop_
_entity.id
_entity.type
_entity.pdbx_description
1 polymer ?
#
loop_
_entity_poly.entity_id
_entity_poly.type
_entity_poly.pdbx_seq_one_letter_code
_entity_poly.pdbx_strand_id
1 'polypeptide(L)'
;MDKQAEDIQTTLPGAQVKRVGEGIQVILDEKSGDGVRFALNSADLTAQSKQTLDKLITVFNTYPDTNILVVGHTDSSGADDYNMALSIKRAASVITYLKGKGISGSRLKSE
;
A
#
# COMPACT_ATOMS: atom_id res chain seq x y z
N MET A 1 -2.57 -18.70 -0.56
CA MET A 1 -3.29 -17.44 -0.30
C MET A 1 -3.81 -17.33 1.13
N ASP A 2 -4.42 -18.38 1.72
CA ASP A 2 -4.93 -18.40 3.13
C ASP A 2 -3.94 -17.88 4.16
N LYS A 3 -2.77 -18.50 4.22
CA LYS A 3 -1.68 -18.10 5.11
C LYS A 3 -1.19 -16.67 4.88
N GLN A 4 -1.07 -16.23 3.63
CA GLN A 4 -0.60 -14.87 3.33
C GLN A 4 -1.54 -13.80 3.88
N ALA A 5 -2.86 -13.96 3.75
CA ALA A 5 -3.81 -12.97 4.28
C ALA A 5 -3.76 -12.92 5.82
N GLU A 6 -3.62 -14.09 6.46
CA GLU A 6 -3.45 -14.19 7.91
C GLU A 6 -2.15 -13.50 8.37
N ASP A 7 -1.04 -13.72 7.65
CA ASP A 7 0.24 -13.11 7.96
C ASP A 7 0.18 -11.59 7.79
N ILE A 8 -0.50 -11.09 6.74
CA ILE A 8 -0.75 -9.65 6.56
C ILE A 8 -1.56 -9.10 7.74
N GLN A 9 -2.66 -9.76 8.12
CA GLN A 9 -3.51 -9.32 9.22
C GLN A 9 -2.79 -9.32 10.57
N THR A 10 -1.92 -10.30 10.80
CA THR A 10 -1.09 -10.39 12.01
C THR A 10 -0.03 -9.29 12.02
N THR A 11 0.57 -9.01 10.86
CA THR A 11 1.61 -8.00 10.68
C THR A 11 1.06 -6.59 10.82
N LEU A 12 -0.14 -6.35 10.29
CA LEU A 12 -0.86 -5.08 10.29
C LEU A 12 -2.26 -5.26 10.89
N PRO A 13 -2.40 -5.32 12.23
CA PRO A 13 -3.70 -5.49 12.87
C PRO A 13 -4.65 -4.32 12.61
N GLY A 14 -4.14 -3.13 12.29
CA GLY A 14 -4.95 -1.97 11.90
C GLY A 14 -5.38 -1.95 10.42
N ALA A 15 -4.84 -2.83 9.58
CA ALA A 15 -5.25 -2.93 8.18
C ALA A 15 -6.53 -3.76 8.05
N GLN A 16 -7.39 -3.41 7.08
CA GLN A 16 -8.50 -4.28 6.71
C GLN A 16 -8.03 -5.22 5.61
N VAL A 17 -8.00 -6.53 5.89
CA VAL A 17 -7.62 -7.55 4.93
C VAL A 17 -8.86 -8.31 4.47
N LYS A 18 -9.13 -8.31 3.17
CA LYS A 18 -10.26 -9.01 2.55
C LYS A 18 -9.77 -9.95 1.46
N ARG A 19 -10.37 -11.14 1.36
CA ARG A 19 -10.21 -11.99 0.18
C ARG A 19 -11.15 -11.52 -0.91
N VAL A 20 -10.62 -11.38 -2.11
CA VAL A 20 -11.41 -11.00 -3.29
C VAL A 20 -11.03 -11.93 -4.43
N GLY A 21 -11.88 -12.92 -4.71
CA GLY A 21 -11.59 -14.00 -5.66
C GLY A 21 -10.31 -14.74 -5.27
N GLU A 22 -9.35 -14.78 -6.19
CA GLU A 22 -8.03 -15.39 -5.97
C GLU A 22 -7.01 -14.44 -5.32
N GLY A 23 -7.37 -13.16 -5.13
CA GLY A 23 -6.50 -12.12 -4.60
C GLY A 23 -6.77 -11.74 -3.14
N ILE A 24 -5.89 -10.90 -2.60
CA ILE A 24 -6.02 -10.29 -1.27
C ILE A 24 -6.07 -8.78 -1.45
N GLN A 25 -7.14 -8.17 -0.95
CA GLN A 25 -7.25 -6.71 -0.86
C GLN A 25 -6.85 -6.28 0.55
N VAL A 26 -5.89 -5.37 0.64
CA VAL A 26 -5.45 -4.76 1.89
C VAL A 26 -5.76 -3.28 1.85
N ILE A 27 -6.59 -2.81 2.78
CA ILE A 27 -6.99 -1.40 2.87
C ILE A 27 -6.22 -0.78 4.04
N LEU A 28 -5.38 0.20 3.70
CA LEU A 28 -4.53 0.95 4.62
C LEU A 28 -5.12 2.37 4.79
N ASP A 29 -6.15 2.47 5.62
CA ASP A 29 -6.81 3.75 5.92
C ASP A 29 -5.91 4.63 6.79
N GLU A 30 -5.77 5.90 6.46
CA GLU A 30 -4.99 6.87 7.25
C GLU A 30 -5.46 7.00 8.71
N LYS A 31 -6.72 6.66 8.99
CA LYS A 31 -7.32 6.66 10.32
C LYS A 31 -7.00 5.41 11.12
N SER A 32 -6.46 4.37 10.48
CA SER A 32 -6.03 3.17 11.18
C SER A 32 -4.58 3.29 11.67
N GLY A 33 -4.23 2.56 12.73
CA GLY A 33 -2.90 2.63 13.34
C GLY A 33 -1.75 2.25 12.39
N ASP A 34 -2.06 1.46 11.37
CA ASP A 34 -1.15 1.01 10.31
C ASP A 34 -1.43 1.72 8.96
N GLY A 35 -2.10 2.87 8.98
CA GLY A 35 -2.43 3.63 7.78
C GLY A 35 -1.22 4.14 7.00
N VAL A 36 -1.37 4.26 5.68
CA VAL A 36 -0.40 4.97 4.83
C VAL A 36 -0.83 6.43 4.71
N ARG A 37 0.05 7.33 5.14
CA ARG A 37 -0.13 8.77 5.26
C ARG A 37 0.98 9.46 4.48
N PHE A 38 0.62 10.61 3.93
CA PHE A 38 1.52 11.46 3.17
C PHE A 38 1.66 12.82 3.87
N ALA A 39 2.78 13.51 3.63
CA ALA A 39 2.90 14.90 4.05
C ALA A 39 1.82 15.78 3.38
N LEU A 40 1.46 16.88 4.03
CA LEU A 40 0.38 17.78 3.56
C LEU A 40 0.65 18.24 2.12
N ASN A 41 -0.34 18.11 1.24
CA ASN A 41 -0.25 18.42 -0.19
C ASN A 41 0.92 17.75 -0.94
N SER A 42 1.44 16.63 -0.43
CA SER A 42 2.54 15.90 -1.03
C SER A 42 2.19 14.42 -1.26
N ALA A 43 3.03 13.78 -2.06
CA ALA A 43 3.12 12.33 -2.22
C ALA A 43 4.28 11.73 -1.40
N ASP A 44 4.89 12.51 -0.50
CA ASP A 44 5.97 12.04 0.37
C ASP A 44 5.42 11.19 1.52
N LEU A 45 5.91 9.95 1.62
CA LEU A 45 5.55 9.02 2.68
C LEU A 45 6.10 9.50 4.03
N THR A 46 5.24 9.52 5.04
CA THR A 46 5.65 9.79 6.42
C THR A 46 6.53 8.68 6.99
N ALA A 47 7.26 8.96 8.07
CA ALA A 47 8.09 7.96 8.75
C ALA A 47 7.26 6.76 9.24
N GLN A 48 6.06 7.00 9.77
CA GLN A 48 5.14 5.94 10.21
C GLN A 48 4.71 5.06 9.03
N SER A 49 4.37 5.66 7.89
CA SER A 49 3.97 4.90 6.70
C SER A 49 5.08 4.07 6.13
N LYS A 50 6.32 4.58 6.17
CA LYS A 50 7.51 3.79 5.82
C LYS A 50 7.65 2.56 6.73
N GLN A 51 7.42 2.71 8.04
CA GLN A 51 7.42 1.58 8.97
C GLN A 51 6.31 0.55 8.65
N THR A 52 5.09 1.00 8.34
CA THR A 52 4.01 0.11 7.87
C THR A 52 4.43 -0.66 6.61
N LEU A 53 4.99 0.04 5.62
CA LEU A 53 5.42 -0.59 4.37
C LEU A 53 6.59 -1.56 4.60
N ASP A 54 7.52 -1.25 5.51
CA ASP A 54 8.61 -2.14 5.90
C ASP A 54 8.09 -3.46 6.50
N LYS A 55 7.02 -3.40 7.31
CA LYS A 55 6.37 -4.61 7.80
C LYS A 55 5.80 -5.45 6.65
N LEU A 56 5.13 -4.83 5.67
CA LEU A 56 4.59 -5.54 4.49
C LEU A 56 5.67 -6.14 3.60
N ILE A 57 6.84 -5.50 3.48
CA ILE A 57 7.97 -6.02 2.72
C ILE A 57 8.39 -7.40 3.24
N THR A 58 8.33 -7.63 4.55
CA THR A 58 8.63 -8.97 5.11
C THR A 58 7.69 -10.03 4.56
N VAL A 59 6.39 -9.74 4.50
CA VAL A 59 5.38 -10.61 3.90
C VAL A 59 5.61 -10.79 2.40
N PHE A 60 5.89 -9.72 1.65
CA PHE A 60 6.13 -9.79 0.21
C PHE A 60 7.35 -10.62 -0.17
N ASN A 61 8.34 -10.69 0.72
CA ASN A 61 9.52 -11.54 0.57
C ASN A 61 9.23 -13.00 0.91
N THR A 62 8.36 -13.27 1.89
CA THR A 62 7.87 -14.63 2.19
C THR A 62 7.04 -15.20 1.03
N TYR A 63 6.34 -14.35 0.29
CA TYR A 63 5.45 -14.74 -0.83
C TYR A 63 5.90 -14.10 -2.16
N PRO A 64 7.04 -14.54 -2.73
CA PRO A 64 7.67 -13.89 -3.89
C PRO A 64 6.85 -14.00 -5.19
N ASP A 65 5.99 -15.02 -5.31
CA ASP A 65 5.19 -15.29 -6.52
C ASP A 65 3.92 -14.43 -6.63
N THR A 66 3.75 -13.47 -5.71
CA THR A 66 2.60 -12.57 -5.73
C THR A 66 2.89 -11.24 -6.41
N ASN A 67 2.01 -10.86 -7.32
CA ASN A 67 1.95 -9.52 -7.88
C ASN A 67 1.23 -8.58 -6.90
N ILE A 68 1.67 -7.33 -6.87
CA ILE A 68 1.20 -6.30 -5.95
C ILE A 68 0.71 -5.13 -6.80
N LEU A 69 -0.58 -4.83 -6.64
CA LEU A 69 -1.21 -3.65 -7.18
C LEU A 69 -1.40 -2.64 -6.06
N VAL A 70 -0.89 -1.43 -6.24
CA VAL A 70 -1.08 -0.31 -5.30
C VAL A 70 -2.03 0.69 -5.90
N VAL A 71 -3.17 0.88 -5.26
CA VAL A 71 -4.19 1.86 -5.69
C VAL A 71 -4.20 3.02 -4.72
N GLY A 72 -4.06 4.23 -5.25
CA GLY A 72 -4.19 5.46 -4.47
C GLY A 72 -5.65 5.90 -4.39
N HIS A 73 -6.14 6.26 -3.20
CA HIS A 73 -7.40 6.97 -3.04
C HIS A 73 -7.15 8.32 -2.36
N THR A 74 -7.83 9.34 -2.84
CA THR A 74 -7.90 10.69 -2.25
C THR A 74 -9.33 10.92 -1.76
N ASP A 75 -9.48 11.81 -0.78
CA ASP A 75 -10.81 12.22 -0.33
C ASP A 75 -11.52 13.05 -1.42
N SER A 76 -12.84 13.16 -1.32
CA SER A 76 -13.67 13.89 -2.27
C SER A 76 -13.63 15.41 -2.09
N SER A 77 -12.74 15.94 -1.24
CA SER A 77 -12.67 17.36 -0.88
C SER A 77 -11.73 18.08 -1.84
N GLY A 78 -12.11 18.16 -3.11
CA GLY A 78 -11.29 18.80 -4.15
C GLY A 78 -11.83 18.57 -5.56
N ALA A 79 -11.18 19.16 -6.56
CA ALA A 79 -11.50 18.87 -7.95
C ALA A 79 -11.08 17.43 -8.28
N ASP A 80 -11.98 16.68 -8.93
CA ASP A 80 -11.78 15.25 -9.26
C ASP A 80 -10.45 15.00 -9.99
N ASP A 81 -10.10 15.86 -10.95
CA ASP A 81 -8.84 15.76 -11.71
C ASP A 81 -7.60 15.94 -10.83
N TYR A 82 -7.64 16.86 -9.87
CA TYR A 82 -6.54 17.09 -8.93
C TYR A 82 -6.37 15.90 -7.99
N ASN A 83 -7.49 15.39 -7.48
CA ASN A 83 -7.52 14.25 -6.58
C ASN A 83 -7.04 12.97 -7.28
N MET A 84 -7.38 12.78 -8.54
CA MET A 84 -6.88 11.68 -9.38
C MET A 84 -5.37 11.81 -9.66
N ALA A 85 -4.89 13.00 -10.01
CA ALA A 85 -3.46 13.21 -10.23
C ALA A 85 -2.65 12.97 -8.95
N LEU A 86 -3.19 13.36 -7.79
CA LEU A 86 -2.54 13.17 -6.50
C LEU A 86 -2.56 11.71 -6.04
N SER A 87 -3.64 10.97 -6.28
CA SER A 87 -3.72 9.54 -5.94
C SER A 87 -2.70 8.72 -6.73
N ILE A 88 -2.56 8.98 -8.04
CA ILE A 88 -1.56 8.32 -8.89
C ILE A 88 -0.14 8.62 -8.39
N LYS A 89 0.16 9.87 -8.04
CA LYS A 89 1.48 10.25 -7.48
C LYS A 89 1.77 9.51 -6.16
N ARG A 90 0.77 9.41 -5.28
CA ARG A 90 0.89 8.70 -4.00
C ARG A 90 1.12 7.20 -4.19
N ALA A 91 0.40 6.56 -5.10
CA ALA A 91 0.62 5.16 -5.45
C ALA A 91 2.03 4.96 -6.02
N ALA A 92 2.49 5.84 -6.91
CA ALA A 92 3.84 5.80 -7.46
C ALA A 92 4.94 5.98 -6.39
N SER A 93 4.72 6.82 -5.37
CA SER A 93 5.63 6.95 -4.23
C SER A 93 5.76 5.66 -3.43
N VAL A 94 4.65 4.96 -3.18
CA VAL A 94 4.66 3.64 -2.53
C VAL A 94 5.44 2.63 -3.38
N ILE A 95 5.17 2.55 -4.69
CA ILE A 95 5.92 1.67 -5.59
C ILE A 95 7.41 1.97 -5.56
N THR A 96 7.79 3.24 -5.62
CA THR A 96 9.19 3.68 -5.58
C THR A 96 9.85 3.24 -4.27
N TYR A 97 9.16 3.40 -3.14
CA TYR A 97 9.64 2.94 -1.85
C TYR A 97 9.85 1.43 -1.79
N LEU A 98 8.86 0.64 -2.24
CA LEU A 98 8.95 -0.82 -2.27
C LEU A 98 10.09 -1.32 -3.18
N LYS A 99 10.27 -0.69 -4.35
CA LYS A 99 11.41 -0.96 -5.25
C LYS A 99 12.75 -0.68 -4.56
N GLY A 100 12.85 0.47 -3.90
CA GLY A 100 14.06 0.85 -3.15
C GLY A 100 14.41 -0.11 -2.00
N LYS A 101 13.42 -0.89 -1.54
CA LYS A 101 13.58 -1.94 -0.52
C LYS A 101 13.82 -3.34 -1.09
N GLY A 102 13.99 -3.45 -2.41
CA GLY A 102 14.37 -4.69 -3.09
C GLY A 102 13.21 -5.50 -3.67
N ILE A 103 11.96 -5.03 -3.60
CA ILE A 103 10.85 -5.70 -4.28
C ILE A 103 11.00 -5.54 -5.80
N SER A 104 11.00 -6.66 -6.52
CA SER A 104 11.15 -6.67 -7.98
C SER A 104 10.10 -5.79 -8.65
N GLY A 105 10.55 -4.87 -9.50
CA GLY A 105 9.66 -3.97 -10.23
C GLY A 105 8.67 -4.68 -11.15
N SER A 106 8.97 -5.90 -11.58
CA SER A 106 8.06 -6.74 -12.38
C SER A 106 6.81 -7.18 -11.61
N ARG A 107 6.89 -7.24 -10.26
CA ARG A 107 5.77 -7.58 -9.37
C ARG A 107 4.90 -6.38 -9.02
N LEU A 108 5.33 -5.17 -9.37
CA LEU A 108 4.79 -3.93 -8.83
C LEU A 108 4.04 -3.15 -9.91
N LYS A 109 2.75 -2.88 -9.67
CA LYS A 109 1.91 -2.00 -10.50
C LYS A 109 1.21 -0.96 -9.63
N SER A 110 0.95 0.21 -10.18
CA SER A 110 0.13 1.24 -9.55
C SER A 110 -0.99 1.68 -10.48
N GLU A 111 -2.16 1.93 -9.90
CA GLU A 111 -3.35 2.48 -10.57
C GLU A 111 -3.91 3.67 -9.78
#